data_AF-A0A1Q5L4V1-F1
#
_entry.id   AF-A0A1Q5L4V1-F1
#
_cell.length_a   1.000
_cell.length_b   1.000
_cell.length_c   1.000
_cell.angle_alpha   90.00
_cell.angle_beta   90.00
_cell.angle_gamma   90.00
#
_symmetry.space_group_name_H-M   'P 1'
#
loop_
_entity.id
_entity.type
_entity.pdbx_description
1 polymer ?
#
loop_
_entity_poly.entity_id
_entity_poly.type
_entity_poly.pdbx_seq_one_letter_code
_entity_poly.pdbx_strand_id
1 'polypeptide(L)' 'MTDDVPACPECGQPMKSGGFVLVKREDDGRRTCRTLLRCTGRHVWWRWADRPEGPLEACPVPELFR' A
#
# COMPACT_ATOMS: atom_id res chain seq x y z
N MET A 1 12.97 4.62 14.76
CA MET A 1 12.08 3.67 14.06
C MET A 1 12.69 3.44 12.71
N THR A 2 13.29 2.28 12.48
CA THR A 2 13.77 1.87 11.17
C THR A 2 12.53 1.74 10.29
N ASP A 3 12.34 2.66 9.36
CA ASP A 3 11.28 2.59 8.37
C ASP A 3 11.64 1.42 7.45
N ASP A 4 11.22 0.21 7.83
CA ASP A 4 11.50 -1.00 7.07
C ASP A 4 10.72 -0.89 5.76
N VAL A 5 11.44 -0.47 4.72
CA VAL A 5 10.88 -0.18 3.41
C VAL A 5 10.36 -1.49 2.84
N PRO A 6 9.03 -1.68 2.71
CA PRO A 6 8.49 -2.97 2.35
C PRO A 6 8.98 -3.38 0.96
N ALA A 7 9.41 -4.64 0.85
CA ALA A 7 9.77 -5.22 -0.44
C ALA A 7 8.50 -5.57 -1.23
N CYS A 8 8.56 -5.40 -2.54
CA CYS A 8 7.47 -5.79 -3.43
C CYS A 8 7.34 -7.32 -3.48
N PRO A 9 6.14 -7.89 -3.22
CA PRO A 9 5.94 -9.35 -3.26
C PRO A 9 6.26 -9.99 -4.61
N GLU A 10 6.14 -9.23 -5.72
CA GLU A 10 6.34 -9.75 -7.08
C GLU A 10 7.78 -9.72 -7.56
N CYS A 11 8.55 -8.69 -7.18
CA CYS A 11 9.91 -8.48 -7.73
C CYS A 11 11.00 -8.27 -6.68
N GLY A 12 10.66 -8.32 -5.39
CA GLY A 12 11.59 -8.13 -4.28
C GLY A 12 12.17 -6.72 -4.14
N GLN A 13 11.87 -5.81 -5.07
CA GLN A 13 12.40 -4.44 -5.05
C GLN A 13 11.80 -3.61 -3.91
N PRO A 14 12.56 -2.68 -3.32
CA PRO A 14 12.04 -1.78 -2.29
C PRO A 14 10.90 -0.92 -2.86
N MET A 15 9.84 -0.77 -2.08
CA MET A 15 8.69 0.06 -2.45
C MET A 15 8.77 1.45 -1.84
N LYS A 16 8.25 2.44 -2.55
CA LYS A 16 8.12 3.82 -2.05
C LYS A 16 6.66 4.17 -1.87
N SER A 17 6.37 5.03 -0.89
CA SER A 17 5.04 5.62 -0.74
C SER A 17 4.73 6.53 -1.94
N GLY A 18 3.58 6.31 -2.56
CA GLY A 18 3.01 7.14 -3.62
C GLY A 18 1.88 8.07 -3.13
N GLY A 19 1.58 8.05 -1.82
CA GLY A 19 0.53 8.88 -1.21
C GLY A 19 -0.47 8.06 -0.39
N PHE A 20 -1.58 8.70 -0.04
CA PHE A 20 -2.66 8.09 0.73
C PHE A 20 -3.98 8.13 -0.05
N VAL A 21 -4.76 7.05 0.05
CA VAL A 21 -6.10 6.93 -0.53
C VAL A 21 -7.08 6.71 0.61
N LEU A 22 -8.05 7.61 0.76
CA LEU A 22 -9.11 7.45 1.75
C LEU A 22 -10.12 6.41 1.26
N VAL A 23 -10.31 5.33 2.01
CA VAL A 23 -11.26 4.26 1.68
C VAL A 23 -12.13 3.94 2.89
N LYS A 24 -13.31 3.38 2.65
CA LYS A 24 -14.11 2.76 3.72
C LYS A 24 -13.58 1.34 3.94
N ARG A 25 -13.13 1.02 5.15
CA ARG A 25 -12.78 -0.34 5.56
C ARG A 25 -14.07 -1.11 5.79
N GLU A 26 -14.23 -2.24 5.10
CA GLU A 26 -15.46 -3.03 5.18
C GLU A 26 -15.65 -3.65 6.57
N ASP A 27 -14.57 -4.14 7.18
CA ASP A 27 -14.58 -4.80 8.49
C ASP A 27 -15.22 -4.00 9.62
N ASP A 28 -14.96 -2.68 9.67
CA ASP A 28 -15.41 -1.80 10.77
C ASP A 28 -16.23 -0.59 10.28
N GLY A 29 -16.46 -0.49 8.98
CA GLY A 29 -17.20 0.59 8.35
C GLY A 29 -16.52 1.97 8.43
N ARG A 30 -15.31 2.08 9.00
CA ARG A 30 -14.62 3.37 9.19
C ARG A 30 -13.96 3.82 7.90
N ARG A 31 -13.86 5.14 7.71
CA ARG A 31 -13.01 5.71 6.67
C ARG A 31 -11.59 5.83 7.20
N THR A 32 -10.66 5.15 6.55
CA THR A 32 -9.25 5.10 6.92
C THR A 32 -8.38 5.18 5.67
N CYS A 33 -7.19 5.75 5.78
CA CYS A 33 -6.27 5.83 4.67
C CYS A 33 -5.57 4.50 4.39
N ARG A 34 -5.47 4.14 3.12
CA ARG A 34 -4.48 3.20 2.59
C ARG A 34 -3.25 3.99 2.15
N THR A 35 -2.07 3.56 2.56
CA THR A 35 -0.82 3.98 1.94
C THR A 35 -0.69 3.28 0.59
N LEU A 36 -0.53 4.07 -0.47
CA LEU A 36 -0.17 3.58 -1.80
C LEU A 36 1.31 3.29 -1.82
N LEU A 37 1.70 2.07 -2.20
CA LEU A 37 3.08 1.65 -2.28
C LEU A 37 3.40 1.18 -3.71
N ARG A 38 4.53 1.65 -4.24
CA ARG A 38 4.96 1.34 -5.61
C ARG A 38 6.42 0.94 -5.66
N CYS A 39 6.74 -0.11 -6.42
CA CYS A 39 8.11 -0.47 -6.76
C CYS A 39 8.54 0.12 -8.12
N THR A 40 9.84 0.04 -8.44
CA THR A 40 10.37 0.47 -9.76
C THR A 40 9.81 -0.34 -10.94
N GLY A 41 9.37 -1.58 -10.68
CA GLY A 41 8.66 -2.43 -11.64
C GLY A 41 7.19 -2.05 -11.89
N ARG A 42 6.71 -0.93 -11.33
CA ARG A 42 5.33 -0.43 -11.46
C ARG A 42 4.24 -1.31 -10.85
N HIS A 43 4.58 -2.27 -10.00
CA HIS A 43 3.60 -2.97 -9.17
C HIS A 43 3.08 -2.01 -8.08
N VAL A 44 1.77 -2.06 -7.83
CA VAL A 44 1.06 -1.18 -6.91
C VAL A 44 0.40 -2.02 -5.83
N TRP A 45 0.72 -1.69 -4.57
CA TRP A 45 0.22 -2.37 -3.38
C TRP A 45 -0.36 -1.36 -2.41
N TRP A 46 -1.25 -1.83 -1.54
CA TRP A 46 -1.87 -1.06 -0.48
C TRP A 46 -1.46 -1.61 0.88
N ARG A 47 -1.39 -0.71 1.85
CA ARG A 47 -1.29 -1.05 3.27
C ARG A 47 -2.16 -0.10 4.06
N TRP A 48 -2.77 -0.56 5.13
CA TRP A 48 -3.49 0.34 6.04
C TRP A 48 -2.49 1.31 6.70
N ALA A 49 -2.74 2.62 6.60
CA ALA A 49 -1.84 3.63 7.17
C ALA A 49 -1.84 3.60 8.71
N ASP A 50 -2.94 3.16 9.32
CA ASP A 50 -3.08 2.93 10.76
C ASP A 50 -2.53 1.56 11.21
N ARG A 51 -2.01 0.73 10.29
CA ARG A 51 -1.41 -0.59 10.56
C ARG A 51 -0.16 -0.80 9.69
N PRO A 52 0.95 -0.08 9.96
CA PRO A 52 2.15 -0.15 9.13
C PRO A 52 2.86 -1.52 9.15
N GLU A 53 2.63 -2.34 10.17
CA GLU A 53 3.10 -3.73 10.26
C GLU A 53 2.11 -4.72 9.63
N GLY A 54 0.95 -4.24 9.16
CA GLY A 54 -0.05 -5.04 8.47
C GLY A 54 0.41 -5.53 7.09
N PRO A 55 -0.30 -6.52 6.52
CA PRO A 55 0.05 -7.08 5.23
C PRO A 55 -0.07 -6.06 4.10
N LEU A 56 0.71 -6.29 3.05
CA LEU A 56 0.48 -5.67 1.76
C LEU A 56 -0.72 -6.35 1.09
N GLU A 57 -1.63 -5.55 0.58
CA GLU A 57 -2.82 -5.98 -0.14
C GLU A 57 -2.77 -5.48 -1.58
N ALA A 58 -3.32 -6.24 -2.50
CA ALA A 58 -3.38 -5.83 -3.90
C ALA A 58 -4.22 -4.57 -4.05
N CYS A 59 -3.72 -3.58 -4.79
CA CYS A 59 -4.54 -2.46 -5.21
C CYS A 59 -5.60 -2.99 -6.20
N PRO A 60 -6.91 -2.78 -5.98
CA PRO A 60 -7.97 -3.24 -6.88
C PRO A 60 -8.04 -2.43 -8.19
N VAL A 61 -7.43 -1.24 -8.23
CA VAL A 61 -7.42 -0.33 -9.38
C VAL A 61 -6.00 0.19 -9.66
N PRO A 62 -5.03 -0.72 -9.91
CA PRO A 62 -3.62 -0.34 -10.04
C PRO A 62 -3.38 0.60 -11.22
N GLU A 63 -4.22 0.55 -12.26
CA GLU A 63 -4.14 1.40 -13.46
C GLU A 63 -4.25 2.90 -13.14
N LEU A 64 -4.93 3.28 -12.06
CA LEU A 64 -5.06 4.70 -11.66
C LEU A 64 -3.76 5.30 -11.12
N PHE A 65 -2.76 4.46 -10.83
CA PHE A 65 -1.53 4.85 -10.14
C PHE A 65 -0.24 4.46 -10.91
N ARG A 66 -0.37 4.06 -12.17
CA ARG A 66 0.76 3.68 -13.04
C ARG A 66 1.56 4.88 -13.51
#